data_AF-A0A7W1IX23-F1
#
_entry.id   AF-A0A7W1IX23-F1
#
_cell.length_a   1.000
_cell.length_b   1.000
_cell.length_c   1.000
_cell.angle_alpha   90.00
_cell.angle_beta   90.00
_cell.angle_gamma   90.00
#
_symmetry.space_group_name_H-M   'P 1'
#
loop_
_entity.id
_entity.type
_entity.pdbx_description
1 polymer ?
#
loop_
_entity_poly.entity_id
_entity_poly.type
_entity_poly.pdbx_seq_one_letter_code
_entity_poly.pdbx_strand_id
1 'polypeptide(L)' 'DLKEITVVSSSPNDVAVVSETNTEDLSSQVLFVVKSISQKTGEFTVTFAAPCGKKEILVKVR' A
#
# COMPACT_ATOMS: atom_id res chain seq x y z
N ASP A 1 -0.03 14.18 -9.38
CA ASP A 1 0.64 13.13 -10.16
C ASP A 1 0.51 11.80 -9.42
N LEU A 2 0.37 10.66 -10.11
CA LEU A 2 0.33 9.35 -9.44
C LEU A 2 1.65 9.03 -8.72
N LYS A 3 2.75 9.71 -9.14
CA LYS A 3 4.05 9.66 -8.47
C LYS A 3 4.07 10.33 -7.08
N GLU A 4 3.05 11.12 -6.75
CA GLU A 4 2.94 11.81 -5.45
C GLU A 4 2.14 10.99 -4.42
N ILE A 5 1.70 9.78 -4.77
CA ILE A 5 1.03 8.88 -3.83
C ILE A 5 2.09 8.28 -2.90
N THR A 6 1.96 8.57 -1.62
CA THR A 6 2.76 7.98 -0.54
C THR A 6 1.97 6.86 0.13
N VAL A 7 2.66 5.80 0.52
CA VAL A 7 2.03 4.64 1.16
C VAL A 7 2.79 4.27 2.41
N VAL A 8 2.06 4.12 3.53
CA VAL A 8 2.63 3.80 4.84
C VAL A 8 1.82 2.67 5.47
N SER A 9 2.53 1.62 5.89
CA SER A 9 1.97 0.53 6.71
C SER A 9 2.08 0.88 8.19
N SER A 10 1.06 0.54 8.99
CA SER A 10 1.10 0.67 10.45
C SER A 10 2.15 -0.24 11.09
N SER A 11 2.54 -1.30 10.39
CA SER A 11 3.59 -2.24 10.81
C SER A 11 4.49 -2.59 9.62
N PRO A 12 5.47 -1.74 9.26
CA PRO A 12 6.34 -1.96 8.10
C PRO A 12 7.18 -3.25 8.18
N ASN A 13 7.41 -3.76 9.40
CA ASN A 13 8.13 -5.02 9.64
C ASN A 13 7.24 -6.27 9.51
N ASP A 14 5.92 -6.10 9.45
CA ASP A 14 4.96 -7.20 9.36
C ASP A 14 4.24 -7.20 8.00
N VAL A 15 3.92 -6.02 7.48
CA VAL A 15 3.24 -5.81 6.19
C VAL A 15 4.03 -4.80 5.36
N ALA A 16 4.61 -5.28 4.26
CA ALA A 16 5.29 -4.46 3.27
C ALA A 16 4.32 -4.03 2.17
N VAL A 17 4.52 -2.82 1.65
CA VAL A 17 3.78 -2.29 0.50
C VAL A 17 4.77 -1.77 -0.54
N VAL A 18 4.63 -2.23 -1.78
CA VAL A 18 5.51 -1.87 -2.89
C VAL A 18 4.66 -1.41 -4.07
N SER A 19 5.03 -0.31 -4.70
CA SER A 19 4.41 0.14 -5.95
C SER A 19 4.99 -0.63 -7.13
N GLU A 20 4.14 -1.24 -7.96
CA GLU A 20 4.57 -1.78 -9.23
C GLU A 20 4.43 -0.71 -10.33
N THR A 21 5.56 -0.16 -10.74
CA THR A 21 5.63 0.91 -11.75
C THR A 21 5.60 0.37 -13.19
N ASN A 22 5.54 -0.95 -13.38
CA ASN A 22 5.65 -1.58 -14.70
C ASN A 22 4.28 -1.91 -15.32
N THR A 23 3.35 -0.95 -15.29
CA THR A 23 2.09 -1.05 -16.01
C THR A 23 2.17 -0.12 -17.21
N GLU A 24 2.83 -0.58 -18.27
CA GLU A 24 3.04 0.17 -19.53
C GLU A 24 1.73 0.71 -20.16
N ASP A 25 0.56 0.26 -19.68
CA ASP A 25 -0.76 0.62 -20.22
C ASP A 25 -1.72 1.35 -19.25
N LEU A 26 -1.31 1.69 -18.02
CA LEU A 26 -2.21 2.31 -17.02
C LEU A 26 -1.83 3.76 -16.70
N SER A 27 -2.05 4.68 -17.63
CA SER A 27 -1.77 6.12 -17.46
C SER A 27 -2.55 6.81 -16.31
N SER A 28 -3.60 6.16 -15.78
CA SER A 28 -4.47 6.70 -14.73
C SER A 28 -4.54 5.88 -13.45
N GLN A 29 -3.78 4.78 -13.34
CA GLN A 29 -3.83 3.87 -12.18
C GLN A 29 -2.42 3.50 -11.73
N VAL A 30 -2.26 3.22 -10.42
CA VAL A 30 -1.04 2.64 -9.86
C VAL A 30 -1.41 1.37 -9.12
N LEU A 31 -0.62 0.32 -9.34
CA LEU A 31 -0.74 -0.93 -8.61
C LEU A 31 0.17 -0.92 -7.39
N PHE A 32 -0.40 -1.24 -6.23
CA PHE A 32 0.35 -1.46 -4.99
C PHE A 32 0.20 -2.92 -4.57
N VAL A 33 1.33 -3.59 -4.37
CA VAL A 33 1.38 -4.96 -3.85
C VAL A 33 1.58 -4.90 -2.34
N VAL A 34 0.62 -5.46 -1.60
CA VAL A 34 0.66 -5.58 -0.15
C VAL A 34 0.99 -7.02 0.23
N LYS A 35 2.06 -7.23 1.00
CA LYS A 35 2.55 -8.56 1.36
C LYS A 35 2.80 -8.66 2.86
N SER A 36 2.32 -9.75 3.47
CA SER A 36 2.76 -10.14 4.82
C SER A 36 4.19 -10.68 4.73
N ILE A 37 5.10 -10.08 5.50
CA ILE A 37 6.52 -10.44 5.55
C ILE A 37 6.94 -11.04 6.89
N SER A 38 6.00 -11.15 7.84
CA SER A 38 6.20 -11.84 9.11
C SER A 38 5.12 -12.91 9.35
N GLN A 39 5.26 -13.65 10.44
CA GLN A 39 4.27 -14.64 10.90
C GLN A 39 3.18 -14.03 11.80
N LYS A 40 3.19 -12.70 11.98
CA LYS A 40 2.27 -12.03 12.88
C LYS A 40 0.90 -11.94 12.23
N THR A 41 -0.09 -12.53 12.88
CA THR A 41 -1.49 -12.43 12.49
C THR A 41 -2.13 -11.20 13.13
N GLY A 42 -3.23 -10.73 12.54
CA GLY A 42 -3.95 -9.58 13.05
C GLY A 42 -4.38 -8.62 11.95
N GLU A 43 -4.73 -7.41 12.38
CA GLU A 43 -5.22 -6.35 11.52
C GLU A 43 -4.17 -5.25 11.41
N PHE A 44 -3.82 -4.92 10.18
CA PHE A 44 -2.80 -3.94 9.82
C PHE A 44 -3.43 -2.85 8.98
N THR A 45 -3.10 -1.60 9.26
CA THR A 45 -3.63 -0.47 8.50
C THR A 45 -2.60 -0.05 7.46
N VAL A 46 -3.01 0.09 6.21
CA VAL A 46 -2.20 0.72 5.16
C VAL A 46 -2.86 2.03 4.76
N THR A 47 -2.10 3.12 4.84
CA THR A 47 -2.54 4.46 4.49
C THR A 47 -1.94 4.87 3.16
N PHE A 48 -2.81 5.23 2.22
CA PHE A 48 -2.46 5.86 0.96
C PHE A 48 -2.74 7.36 1.09
N ALA A 49 -1.74 8.20 0.85
CA ALA A 49 -1.90 9.65 0.90
C ALA A 49 -1.42 10.28 -0.41
N ALA A 50 -2.24 11.17 -0.94
CA ALA A 50 -1.97 11.98 -2.12
C ALA A 50 -2.24 13.46 -1.77
N PRO A 51 -1.80 14.43 -2.60
CA PRO A 51 -2.06 15.84 -2.35
C PRO A 51 -3.55 16.19 -2.21
N CYS A 52 -4.43 15.41 -2.84
CA CYS A 52 -5.88 15.60 -2.80
C CYS A 52 -6.58 14.90 -1.62
N GLY A 53 -5.87 14.11 -0.80
CA GLY A 53 -6.46 13.44 0.35
C GLY A 53 -5.79 12.12 0.71
N LYS A 54 -6.40 11.42 1.67
CA LYS A 54 -5.90 10.14 2.17
C LYS A 54 -6.98 9.07 2.19
N LYS A 55 -6.57 7.82 2.04
CA LYS A 55 -7.41 6.64 2.17
C LYS A 55 -6.70 5.59 3.02
N GLU A 56 -7.43 5.02 3.96
CA GLU A 56 -6.94 3.96 4.83
C GLU A 56 -7.63 2.65 4.44
N ILE A 57 -6.87 1.55 4.40
CA ILE A 57 -7.37 0.19 4.20
C ILE A 57 -6.95 -0.69 5.37
N LEU A 58 -7.79 -1.67 5.68
CA LEU A 58 -7.53 -2.67 6.71
C LEU A 58 -7.12 -3.99 6.05
N VAL A 59 -5.94 -4.49 6.39
CA VAL A 59 -5.37 -5.75 5.93
C VAL A 59 -5.46 -6.75 7.06
N LYS A 60 -6.23 -7.83 6.88
CA LYS A 60 -6.38 -8.88 7.88
C LYS A 60 -5.55 -10.10 7.51
N VAL A 61 -4.49 -10.35 8.27
CA VAL A 61 -3.62 -11.52 8.14
C VAL A 61 -4.11 -12.60 9.11
N ARG A 62 -4.29 -13.83 8.62
CA ARG A 62 -4.79 -14.98 9.37
C ARG A 62 -3.84 -16.16 9.27
#